data_AF-A0A3L6GE27-F1
#
_entry.id   AF-A0A3L6GE27-F1
#
_cell.length_a   1.000
_cell.length_b   1.000
_cell.length_c   1.000
_cell.angle_alpha   90.00
_cell.angle_beta   90.00
_cell.angle_gamma   90.00
#
_symmetry.space_group_name_H-M   'P 1'
#
loop_
_entity.id
_entity.type
_entity.pdbx_description
1 polymer ?
#
loop_
_entity_poly.entity_id
_entity_poly.type
_entity_poly.pdbx_seq_one_letter_code
_entity_poly.pdbx_strand_id
1 'polypeptide(L)'
;MKGRCRSRAAAGGRERRRWGATSSSAATTRLSSPRIWRPAPPSRATATPSAASPSPSPAPAPTRQRLVSLDVFRGITVLLMIIVDDAGAFIPAMNHSPWDGVTVADFVMPFFLFIVGVALALAYKRVPDKLDASRKALLRALKLFCLGLVLQGGFFHGVRSLSFGVDLQEIRLMGVLQRIAIAYLLTGLCEIWIRGDEDVDYGYDLLKRYRYQLFVGAVVAITYMSLLYGTYVPDWEYQTSAPGSTEKHFFVGSTSSFLYAKRRLLYLLSVRSLISVLLWQQCSIDSPQNGPLPPDAPSWCEAPFDPEGLLSSVMAIVTCLIGLQYGHVIVHFQKHRERMMNWLIPSFSMLVLAFAMDFFGLHMNKPLYTLSYTLGTAGAAGLLFSGIYTLVDIYGYRRPTVAMEWMGMHALMIYVLIACNVLPIFIHGFYWKEPKNNLLKFIGIGA
;
A
#
# COMPACT_ATOMS: atom_id res chain seq x y z
N MET A 1 9.02 -68.61 26.79
CA MET A 1 7.75 -68.30 26.10
C MET A 1 8.09 -67.50 24.84
N LYS A 2 8.28 -68.16 23.69
CA LYS A 2 7.36 -68.19 22.50
C LYS A 2 6.69 -66.83 22.24
N GLY A 3 6.75 -66.18 21.07
CA GLY A 3 7.26 -66.52 19.74
C GLY A 3 6.80 -65.42 18.75
N ARG A 4 7.56 -65.24 17.68
CA ARG A 4 7.43 -64.21 16.62
C ARG A 4 6.79 -64.84 15.37
N CYS A 5 5.95 -64.12 14.60
CA CYS A 5 5.72 -64.24 13.12
C CYS A 5 4.55 -63.32 12.69
N ARG A 6 4.63 -62.38 11.72
CA ARG A 6 4.88 -62.35 10.25
C ARG A 6 3.62 -62.49 9.35
N SER A 7 3.34 -61.39 8.62
CA SER A 7 2.85 -61.18 7.23
C SER A 7 1.90 -62.14 6.49
N ARG A 8 0.91 -61.57 5.76
CA ARG A 8 0.55 -61.72 4.31
C ARG A 8 -0.87 -61.11 4.09
N ALA A 9 -1.13 -60.15 3.20
CA ALA A 9 -1.13 -60.10 1.72
C ALA A 9 -2.48 -60.47 1.05
N ALA A 10 -2.88 -59.63 0.07
CA ALA A 10 -3.84 -59.86 -1.04
C ALA A 10 -5.35 -59.96 -0.70
N ALA A 11 -6.33 -59.63 -1.55
CA ALA A 11 -6.45 -58.91 -2.82
C ALA A 11 -7.95 -58.82 -3.19
N GLY A 12 -8.32 -57.87 -4.06
CA GLY A 12 -9.53 -57.88 -4.91
C GLY A 12 -10.86 -57.54 -4.22
N GLY A 13 -11.77 -56.75 -4.78
CA GLY A 13 -11.88 -56.20 -6.13
C GLY A 13 -13.35 -56.30 -6.60
N ARG A 14 -13.86 -55.18 -7.14
CA ARG A 14 -14.92 -55.10 -8.17
C ARG A 14 -16.38 -55.25 -7.67
N GLU A 15 -17.44 -54.70 -8.27
CA GLU A 15 -17.82 -53.50 -9.05
C GLU A 15 -19.31 -53.72 -9.45
N ARG A 16 -20.01 -52.64 -9.86
CA ARG A 16 -21.23 -52.56 -10.72
C ARG A 16 -22.59 -52.72 -10.01
N ARG A 17 -23.50 -51.72 -10.02
CA ARG A 17 -24.23 -51.04 -11.12
C ARG A 17 -25.01 -51.99 -12.05
N ARG A 18 -26.36 -52.02 -11.97
CA ARG A 18 -27.29 -51.56 -13.03
C ARG A 18 -28.78 -51.60 -12.55
N TRP A 19 -29.56 -50.51 -12.66
CA TRP A 19 -30.73 -50.28 -13.57
C TRP A 19 -31.90 -51.28 -13.38
N GLY A 20 -33.20 -50.97 -13.37
CA GLY A 20 -34.05 -49.81 -13.65
C GLY A 20 -35.52 -50.28 -13.79
N ALA A 21 -36.44 -49.36 -14.10
CA ALA A 21 -37.79 -49.54 -14.69
C ALA A 21 -39.06 -49.78 -13.80
N THR A 22 -39.82 -48.68 -13.63
CA THR A 22 -41.23 -48.38 -14.01
C THR A 22 -42.33 -49.46 -14.21
N SER A 23 -43.56 -49.08 -13.77
CA SER A 23 -44.94 -49.26 -14.34
C SER A 23 -45.92 -49.96 -13.36
N SER A 24 -46.94 -49.31 -12.79
CA SER A 24 -48.26 -48.85 -13.28
C SER A 24 -49.42 -49.89 -13.20
N SER A 25 -50.52 -49.41 -12.60
CA SER A 25 -51.94 -49.66 -12.90
C SER A 25 -52.75 -50.86 -12.35
N ALA A 26 -53.86 -50.47 -11.71
CA ALA A 26 -55.24 -50.97 -11.80
C ALA A 26 -55.76 -52.17 -10.96
N ALA A 27 -56.62 -51.77 -10.00
CA ALA A 27 -58.02 -52.18 -9.80
C ALA A 27 -58.39 -53.64 -9.51
N THR A 28 -58.97 -53.88 -8.33
CA THR A 28 -60.19 -54.72 -8.22
C THR A 28 -61.03 -54.33 -6.99
N THR A 29 -62.29 -54.03 -7.26
CA THR A 29 -63.41 -53.78 -6.34
C THR A 29 -63.80 -55.07 -5.60
N ARG A 30 -64.12 -55.01 -4.30
CA ARG A 30 -64.98 -56.04 -3.69
C ARG A 30 -65.84 -55.51 -2.54
N LEU A 31 -67.08 -55.98 -2.56
CA LEU A 31 -68.28 -55.52 -1.88
C LEU A 31 -68.29 -55.67 -0.34
N SER A 32 -68.92 -54.66 0.26
CA SER A 32 -69.81 -54.64 1.44
C SER A 32 -70.08 -55.90 2.26
N SER A 33 -70.02 -55.74 3.58
CA SER A 33 -70.97 -56.35 4.52
C SER A 33 -71.19 -55.43 5.75
N PRO A 34 -72.42 -55.34 6.29
CA PRO A 34 -72.84 -54.30 7.22
C PRO A 34 -72.56 -54.72 8.67
N ARG A 35 -72.23 -53.77 9.55
CA ARG A 35 -72.34 -54.01 10.99
C ARG A 35 -72.61 -52.72 11.79
N ILE A 36 -73.89 -52.58 12.12
CA ILE A 36 -74.45 -52.25 13.44
C ILE A 36 -73.93 -50.96 14.10
N TRP A 37 -74.82 -49.97 14.12
CA TRP A 37 -74.76 -48.72 14.86
C TRP A 37 -74.56 -48.91 16.37
N ARG A 38 -73.59 -48.19 16.95
CA ARG A 38 -73.54 -47.83 18.37
C ARG A 38 -73.47 -46.30 18.48
N PRO A 39 -74.17 -45.68 19.45
CA PRO A 39 -74.30 -44.22 19.53
C PRO A 39 -72.99 -43.52 19.92
N ALA A 40 -72.85 -42.29 19.39
CA ALA A 40 -71.65 -41.47 19.46
C ALA A 40 -71.38 -40.85 20.85
N PRO A 41 -70.12 -40.78 21.30
CA PRO A 41 -69.71 -39.90 22.39
C PRO A 41 -69.56 -38.42 21.90
N PRO A 42 -69.59 -37.44 22.82
CA PRO A 42 -69.82 -36.03 22.51
C PRO A 42 -68.68 -35.37 21.72
N SER A 43 -69.06 -34.33 20.97
CA SER A 43 -68.25 -33.55 20.04
C SER A 43 -66.94 -33.03 20.65
N ARG A 44 -65.81 -33.54 20.14
CA ARG A 44 -64.49 -32.96 20.38
C ARG A 44 -64.24 -31.85 19.36
N ALA A 45 -63.95 -30.67 19.88
CA ALA A 45 -63.62 -29.46 19.12
C ALA A 45 -62.65 -29.74 17.97
N THR A 46 -62.94 -29.12 16.82
CA THR A 46 -62.09 -29.02 15.64
C THR A 46 -60.70 -28.53 16.04
N ALA A 47 -59.71 -29.42 15.99
CA ALA A 47 -58.31 -29.04 16.07
C ALA A 47 -57.92 -28.41 14.72
N THR A 48 -57.61 -27.12 14.75
CA THR A 48 -56.89 -26.41 13.70
C THR A 48 -55.55 -27.11 13.43
N PRO A 49 -55.11 -27.24 12.16
CA PRO A 49 -53.79 -27.79 11.86
C PRO A 49 -52.73 -26.85 12.46
N SER A 50 -51.93 -27.39 13.38
CA SER A 50 -50.79 -26.72 13.99
C SER A 50 -49.81 -26.31 12.87
N ALA A 51 -49.62 -25.00 12.73
CA ALA A 51 -48.63 -24.43 11.83
C ALA A 51 -47.23 -24.95 12.23
N ALA A 52 -46.53 -25.55 11.26
CA ALA A 52 -45.14 -25.93 11.41
C ALA A 52 -44.32 -24.71 11.85
N SER A 53 -43.66 -24.82 12.99
CA SER A 53 -42.69 -23.84 13.48
C SER A 53 -41.59 -23.62 12.42
N PRO A 54 -41.31 -22.37 12.01
CA PRO A 54 -40.24 -22.12 11.06
C PRO A 54 -38.90 -22.54 11.68
N SER A 55 -38.14 -23.36 10.95
CA SER A 55 -36.73 -23.64 11.24
C SER A 55 -35.98 -22.33 11.44
N PRO A 56 -35.08 -22.22 12.44
CA PRO A 56 -34.31 -20.99 12.63
C PRO A 56 -33.54 -20.69 11.34
N SER A 57 -33.83 -19.54 10.73
CA SER A 57 -33.08 -19.03 9.59
C SER A 57 -31.59 -19.03 9.96
N PRO A 58 -30.68 -19.43 9.05
CA PRO A 58 -29.26 -19.36 9.30
C PRO A 58 -28.91 -17.94 9.71
N ALA A 59 -28.29 -17.80 10.89
CA ALA A 59 -27.86 -16.51 11.40
C ALA A 59 -27.06 -15.78 10.30
N PRO A 60 -27.31 -14.49 10.06
CA PRO A 60 -26.57 -13.74 9.05
C PRO A 60 -25.07 -13.89 9.33
N ALA A 61 -24.32 -14.29 8.31
CA ALA A 61 -22.88 -14.41 8.42
C ALA A 61 -22.31 -13.11 8.99
N PRO A 62 -21.38 -13.16 9.97
CA PRO A 62 -20.88 -11.96 10.61
C PRO A 62 -20.35 -11.00 9.56
N THR A 63 -20.94 -9.81 9.49
CA THR A 63 -20.48 -8.73 8.61
C THR A 63 -19.03 -8.45 8.95
N ARG A 64 -18.16 -8.54 7.94
CA ARG A 64 -16.72 -8.32 8.08
C ARG A 64 -16.52 -6.87 8.52
N GLN A 65 -16.38 -6.63 9.83
CA GLN A 65 -16.20 -5.29 10.36
C GLN A 65 -14.88 -4.73 9.83
N ARG A 66 -15.00 -3.64 9.08
CA ARG A 66 -13.88 -2.91 8.50
C ARG A 66 -13.20 -2.09 9.59
N LEU A 67 -11.87 -2.03 9.56
CA LEU A 67 -11.10 -1.27 10.54
C LEU A 67 -11.09 0.21 10.17
N VAL A 68 -11.78 1.04 10.96
CA VAL A 68 -12.01 2.45 10.66
C VAL A 68 -10.71 3.26 10.71
N SER A 69 -9.86 3.03 11.71
CA SER A 69 -8.55 3.71 11.84
C SER A 69 -7.64 3.55 10.62
N LEU A 70 -7.72 2.40 9.93
CA LEU A 70 -6.96 2.15 8.71
C LEU A 70 -7.42 3.06 7.57
N ASP A 71 -8.73 3.23 7.42
CA ASP A 71 -9.29 4.12 6.42
C ASP A 71 -9.00 5.59 6.75
N VAL A 72 -9.12 5.99 8.02
CA VAL A 72 -8.79 7.36 8.47
C VAL A 72 -7.32 7.69 8.25
N PHE A 73 -6.39 6.79 8.58
CA PHE A 73 -4.96 6.99 8.32
C PHE A 73 -4.67 7.22 6.83
N ARG A 74 -5.25 6.37 5.99
CA ARG A 74 -5.12 6.50 4.53
C ARG A 74 -5.73 7.81 4.03
N GLY A 75 -6.88 8.22 4.56
CA GLY A 75 -7.54 9.49 4.23
C GLY A 75 -6.72 10.71 4.62
N ILE A 76 -6.13 10.71 5.82
CA ILE A 76 -5.19 11.76 6.26
C ILE A 76 -3.98 11.82 5.33
N THR A 77 -3.46 10.67 4.89
CA THR A 77 -2.34 10.63 3.93
C THR A 77 -2.73 11.21 2.57
N VAL A 78 -3.94 10.91 2.07
CA VAL A 78 -4.48 11.51 0.83
C VAL A 78 -4.68 13.03 0.99
N LEU A 79 -5.22 13.47 2.13
CA LEU A 79 -5.37 14.89 2.42
C LEU A 79 -4.00 15.58 2.45
N LEU A 80 -3.03 14.97 3.11
CA LEU A 80 -1.68 15.50 3.19
C LEU A 80 -1.06 15.66 1.80
N MET A 81 -1.22 14.65 0.93
CA MET A 81 -0.80 14.71 -0.48
C MET A 81 -1.40 15.92 -1.20
N ILE A 82 -2.72 16.15 -1.09
CA ILE A 82 -3.39 17.31 -1.70
C ILE A 82 -2.81 18.62 -1.19
N ILE A 83 -2.60 18.73 0.14
CA ILE A 83 -2.12 19.96 0.74
C ILE A 83 -0.69 20.24 0.29
N VAL A 84 0.20 19.25 0.26
CA VAL A 84 1.62 19.49 -0.10
C VAL A 84 1.78 19.78 -1.59
N ASP A 85 0.94 19.19 -2.45
CA ASP A 85 0.95 19.45 -3.89
C ASP A 85 0.58 20.91 -4.24
N ASP A 86 -0.28 21.56 -3.44
CA ASP A 86 -0.74 22.93 -3.68
C ASP A 86 -0.02 23.98 -2.80
N ALA A 87 0.15 23.70 -1.50
CA ALA A 87 0.77 24.61 -0.56
C ALA A 87 2.31 24.57 -0.60
N GLY A 88 2.92 23.53 -1.19
CA GLY A 88 4.37 23.38 -1.28
C GLY A 88 5.06 24.54 -2.02
N ALA A 89 4.38 25.17 -2.97
CA ALA A 89 4.92 26.33 -3.68
C ALA A 89 5.09 27.57 -2.78
N PHE A 90 4.25 27.71 -1.74
CA PHE A 90 4.17 28.91 -0.91
C PHE A 90 4.78 28.72 0.48
N ILE A 91 4.85 27.49 0.99
CA ILE A 91 5.34 27.16 2.33
C ILE A 91 6.52 26.19 2.20
N PRO A 92 7.78 26.64 2.40
CA PRO A 92 8.97 25.79 2.25
C PRO A 92 8.94 24.52 3.10
N ALA A 93 8.37 24.58 4.32
CA ALA A 93 8.21 23.42 5.19
C ALA A 93 7.24 22.35 4.65
N MET A 94 6.40 22.73 3.69
CA MET A 94 5.45 21.85 2.98
C MET A 94 5.99 21.41 1.61
N ASN A 95 7.12 21.96 1.14
CA ASN A 95 7.79 21.50 -0.07
C ASN A 95 8.77 20.38 0.28
N HIS A 96 9.15 19.56 -0.70
CA HIS A 96 10.14 18.49 -0.51
C HIS A 96 11.51 19.02 -0.08
N SER A 97 12.20 18.28 0.79
CA SER A 97 13.63 18.55 0.98
C SER A 97 14.37 18.31 -0.34
N PRO A 98 15.28 19.21 -0.76
CA PRO A 98 16.08 19.03 -1.97
C PRO A 98 16.93 17.75 -1.93
N TRP A 99 17.41 17.36 -0.75
CA TRP A 99 18.27 16.17 -0.59
C TRP A 99 18.26 15.59 0.82
N ASP A 100 19.02 16.19 1.73
CA ASP A 100 19.16 15.76 3.11
C ASP A 100 18.14 16.45 3.99
N GLY A 101 17.68 15.74 5.01
CA GLY A 101 16.57 16.15 5.84
C GLY A 101 15.22 15.72 5.27
N VAL A 102 14.17 16.02 6.04
CA VAL A 102 12.82 15.55 5.76
C VAL A 102 11.86 16.70 6.04
N THR A 103 10.97 16.98 5.10
CA THR A 103 9.85 17.92 5.28
C THR A 103 8.52 17.18 5.31
N VAL A 104 7.41 17.91 5.50
CA VAL A 104 6.08 17.32 5.63
C VAL A 104 5.68 16.51 4.39
N ALA A 105 6.04 16.98 3.19
CA ALA A 105 5.71 16.31 1.93
C ALA A 105 6.41 14.96 1.76
N ASP A 106 7.55 14.76 2.41
CA ASP A 106 8.34 13.55 2.28
C ASP A 106 7.69 12.35 3.01
N PHE A 107 6.79 12.60 3.97
CA PHE A 107 6.09 11.52 4.69
C PHE A 107 4.95 10.86 3.90
N VAL A 108 4.41 11.50 2.86
CA VAL A 108 3.20 11.05 2.15
C VAL A 108 3.36 9.63 1.58
N MET A 109 4.41 9.40 0.81
CA MET A 109 4.64 8.11 0.13
C MET A 109 4.97 6.97 1.11
N PRO A 110 5.89 7.14 2.08
CA PRO A 110 6.13 6.15 3.13
C PRO A 110 4.88 5.80 3.94
N PHE A 111 4.02 6.77 4.26
CA PHE A 111 2.76 6.53 4.98
C PHE A 111 1.81 5.64 4.16
N PHE A 112 1.69 5.87 2.85
CA PHE A 112 0.91 4.99 1.98
C PHE A 112 1.47 3.56 1.95
N LEU A 113 2.79 3.38 1.85
CA LEU A 113 3.40 2.05 1.85
C LEU A 113 3.19 1.32 3.17
N PHE A 114 3.35 2.04 4.28
CA PHE A 114 3.14 1.52 5.62
C PHE A 114 1.70 1.01 5.78
N ILE A 115 0.69 1.81 5.43
CA ILE A 115 -0.71 1.42 5.60
C ILE A 115 -1.14 0.30 4.62
N VAL A 116 -0.53 0.23 3.44
CA VAL A 116 -0.69 -0.91 2.53
C VAL A 116 -0.17 -2.20 3.17
N GLY A 117 0.96 -2.13 3.87
CA GLY A 117 1.49 -3.23 4.69
C GLY A 117 0.50 -3.69 5.76
N VAL A 118 -0.03 -2.76 6.56
CA VAL A 118 -1.04 -3.07 7.60
C VAL A 118 -2.27 -3.77 6.99
N ALA A 119 -2.75 -3.27 5.85
CA ALA A 119 -3.90 -3.84 5.14
C ALA A 119 -3.65 -5.26 4.62
N LEU A 120 -2.41 -5.59 4.22
CA LEU A 120 -2.04 -6.93 3.73
C LEU A 120 -2.22 -8.00 4.82
N ALA A 121 -1.81 -7.73 6.07
CA ALA A 121 -1.99 -8.66 7.18
C ALA A 121 -3.47 -8.98 7.43
N LEU A 122 -4.36 -7.98 7.30
CA LEU A 122 -5.80 -8.16 7.44
C LEU A 122 -6.41 -8.90 6.24
N ALA A 123 -5.94 -8.60 5.02
CA ALA A 123 -6.43 -9.21 3.80
C ALA A 123 -6.09 -10.71 3.73
N TYR A 124 -4.87 -11.07 4.12
CA TYR A 124 -4.36 -12.45 4.07
C TYR A 124 -4.38 -13.16 5.44
N LYS A 125 -5.15 -12.65 6.41
CA LYS A 125 -5.36 -13.32 7.71
C LYS A 125 -5.77 -14.80 7.56
N ARG A 126 -6.58 -15.12 6.55
CA ARG A 126 -6.98 -16.49 6.19
C ARG A 126 -6.76 -16.71 4.69
N VAL A 127 -5.87 -17.64 4.32
CA VAL A 127 -5.57 -18.01 2.93
C VAL A 127 -5.90 -19.49 2.74
N PRO A 128 -7.06 -19.83 2.14
CA PRO A 128 -7.42 -21.23 1.90
C PRO A 128 -6.59 -21.85 0.77
N ASP A 129 -6.30 -21.09 -0.28
CA ASP A 129 -5.44 -21.50 -1.41
C ASP A 129 -4.39 -20.43 -1.69
N LYS A 130 -3.11 -20.81 -1.54
CA LYS A 130 -1.96 -19.92 -1.73
C LYS A 130 -1.77 -19.52 -3.20
N LEU A 131 -2.07 -20.41 -4.15
CA LEU A 131 -1.88 -20.14 -5.58
C LEU A 131 -2.93 -19.15 -6.08
N ASP A 132 -4.19 -19.38 -5.74
CA ASP A 132 -5.28 -18.44 -6.07
C ASP A 132 -5.08 -17.07 -5.40
N ALA A 133 -4.65 -17.05 -4.13
CA ALA A 133 -4.30 -15.80 -3.44
C ALA A 133 -3.15 -15.04 -4.12
N SER A 134 -2.10 -15.76 -4.54
CA SER A 134 -0.95 -15.18 -5.26
C SER A 134 -1.36 -14.62 -6.62
N ARG A 135 -2.19 -15.36 -7.37
CA ARG A 135 -2.73 -14.90 -8.66
C ARG A 135 -3.56 -13.62 -8.50
N LYS A 136 -4.42 -13.56 -7.48
CA LYS A 136 -5.22 -12.35 -7.17
C LYS A 136 -4.34 -11.17 -6.78
N ALA A 137 -3.29 -11.41 -5.99
CA ALA A 137 -2.29 -10.39 -5.64
C ALA A 137 -1.60 -9.84 -6.89
N LEU A 138 -1.13 -10.73 -7.77
CA LEU A 138 -0.47 -10.38 -9.03
C LEU A 138 -1.38 -9.56 -9.95
N LEU A 139 -2.63 -10.00 -10.16
CA LEU A 139 -3.58 -9.28 -11.00
C LEU A 139 -3.90 -7.88 -10.44
N ARG A 140 -3.98 -7.73 -9.11
CA ARG A 140 -4.18 -6.42 -8.49
C ARG A 140 -2.96 -5.52 -8.65
N ALA A 141 -1.76 -6.05 -8.43
CA ALA A 141 -0.52 -5.31 -8.66
C ALA A 141 -0.39 -4.87 -10.11
N LEU A 142 -0.68 -5.76 -11.07
CA LEU A 142 -0.64 -5.45 -12.50
C LEU A 142 -1.64 -4.34 -12.88
N LYS A 143 -2.88 -4.41 -12.39
CA LYS A 143 -3.88 -3.35 -12.60
C LYS A 143 -3.39 -2.01 -12.06
N LEU A 144 -2.80 -1.99 -10.86
CA LEU A 144 -2.28 -0.77 -10.24
C LEU A 144 -1.06 -0.23 -11.01
N PHE A 145 -0.20 -1.12 -11.49
CA PHE A 145 0.97 -0.79 -12.29
C PHE A 145 0.58 -0.19 -13.65
N CYS A 146 -0.33 -0.83 -14.38
CA CYS A 146 -0.87 -0.32 -15.64
C CYS A 146 -1.61 1.01 -15.45
N LEU A 147 -2.40 1.14 -14.38
CA LEU A 147 -3.02 2.41 -14.04
C LEU A 147 -1.96 3.50 -13.79
N GLY A 148 -0.87 3.17 -13.11
CA GLY A 148 0.28 4.06 -12.93
C GLY A 148 0.85 4.56 -14.26
N LEU A 149 1.12 3.66 -15.20
CA LEU A 149 1.62 4.02 -16.52
C LEU A 149 0.66 4.91 -17.31
N VAL A 150 -0.65 4.65 -17.21
CA VAL A 150 -1.67 5.45 -17.89
C VAL A 150 -1.76 6.86 -17.32
N LEU A 151 -1.66 7.02 -15.99
CA LEU A 151 -1.71 8.31 -15.33
C LEU A 151 -0.39 9.10 -15.42
N GLN A 152 0.68 8.43 -15.85
CA GLN A 152 2.00 9.05 -15.99
C GLN A 152 1.98 10.08 -17.11
N GLY A 153 2.41 11.31 -16.82
CA GLY A 153 2.43 12.39 -17.81
C GLY A 153 1.14 13.21 -17.90
N GLY A 154 0.15 12.96 -17.04
CA GLY A 154 -1.09 13.73 -16.79
C GLY A 154 -1.94 14.08 -18.02
N PHE A 155 -3.23 13.75 -17.95
CA PHE A 155 -4.11 13.88 -19.12
C PHE A 155 -4.44 15.32 -19.53
N PHE A 156 -4.41 16.25 -18.56
CA PHE A 156 -4.78 17.65 -18.76
C PHE A 156 -3.59 18.55 -18.42
N HIS A 157 -2.76 18.84 -19.42
CA HIS A 157 -1.65 19.79 -19.33
C HIS A 157 -1.90 20.99 -20.26
N GLY A 158 -1.53 22.21 -19.84
CA GLY A 158 -1.68 23.37 -20.72
C GLY A 158 -3.14 23.68 -21.10
N VAL A 159 -4.01 23.94 -20.11
CA VAL A 159 -5.41 24.34 -20.34
C VAL A 159 -5.52 25.54 -21.31
N ARG A 160 -4.49 26.42 -21.32
CA ARG A 160 -4.38 27.57 -22.22
C ARG A 160 -3.96 27.22 -23.66
N SER A 161 -3.29 26.08 -23.87
CA SER A 161 -2.79 25.61 -25.17
C SER A 161 -3.63 24.49 -25.79
N LEU A 162 -4.73 24.06 -25.13
CA LEU A 162 -5.57 22.92 -25.53
C LEU A 162 -4.79 21.61 -25.79
N SER A 163 -3.64 21.45 -25.14
CA SER A 163 -2.78 20.27 -25.29
C SER A 163 -3.26 19.15 -24.37
N PHE A 164 -4.22 18.34 -24.81
CA PHE A 164 -4.69 17.16 -24.06
C PHE A 164 -3.96 15.91 -24.53
N GLY A 165 -3.49 15.08 -23.59
CA GLY A 165 -2.84 13.80 -23.89
C GLY A 165 -1.55 13.56 -23.11
N VAL A 166 -1.03 12.34 -23.24
CA VAL A 166 0.24 11.90 -22.65
C VAL A 166 1.27 11.81 -23.77
N ASP A 167 2.41 12.46 -23.61
CA ASP A 167 3.54 12.29 -24.52
C ASP A 167 4.16 10.91 -24.29
N LEU A 168 3.95 9.99 -25.26
CA LEU A 168 4.46 8.63 -25.20
C LEU A 168 6.00 8.55 -25.19
N GLN A 169 6.69 9.61 -25.63
CA GLN A 169 8.15 9.67 -25.62
C GLN A 169 8.72 10.00 -24.22
N GLU A 170 7.91 10.63 -23.36
CA GLU A 170 8.29 11.07 -22.01
C GLU A 170 7.70 10.19 -20.88
N ILE A 171 7.03 9.08 -21.23
CA ILE A 171 6.52 8.13 -20.24
C ILE A 171 7.69 7.46 -19.52
N ARG A 172 7.79 7.69 -18.21
CA ARG A 172 8.71 6.93 -17.35
C ARG A 172 8.12 5.58 -17.00
N LEU A 173 8.99 4.58 -16.87
CA LEU A 173 8.56 3.23 -16.50
C LEU A 173 8.17 3.14 -15.02
N MET A 174 8.87 3.89 -14.16
CA MET A 174 8.67 3.90 -12.71
C MET A 174 7.97 5.18 -12.26
N GLY A 175 7.07 5.03 -11.29
CA GLY A 175 6.30 6.10 -10.66
C GLY A 175 5.78 5.66 -9.29
N VAL A 176 5.11 6.56 -8.58
CA VAL A 176 4.53 6.29 -7.24
C VAL A 176 3.62 5.05 -7.22
N LEU A 177 2.68 4.93 -8.17
CA LEU A 177 1.76 3.78 -8.23
C LEU A 177 2.47 2.46 -8.54
N GLN A 178 3.48 2.49 -9.40
CA GLN A 178 4.30 1.33 -9.75
C GLN A 178 5.10 0.84 -8.53
N ARG A 179 5.65 1.76 -7.73
CA ARG A 179 6.33 1.44 -6.46
C ARG A 179 5.38 0.78 -5.46
N ILE A 180 4.18 1.35 -5.29
CA ILE A 180 3.16 0.75 -4.43
C ILE A 180 2.75 -0.63 -4.94
N ALA A 181 2.63 -0.83 -6.25
CA ALA A 181 2.31 -2.12 -6.85
C ALA A 181 3.39 -3.19 -6.58
N ILE A 182 4.66 -2.84 -6.75
CA ILE A 182 5.80 -3.74 -6.49
C ILE A 182 5.86 -4.09 -5.00
N ALA A 183 5.80 -3.08 -4.12
CA ALA A 183 5.83 -3.28 -2.67
C ALA A 183 4.62 -4.11 -2.19
N TYR A 184 3.42 -3.86 -2.72
CA TYR A 184 2.22 -4.64 -2.43
C TYR A 184 2.38 -6.11 -2.83
N LEU A 185 2.88 -6.36 -4.05
CA LEU A 185 3.04 -7.73 -4.55
C LEU A 185 4.05 -8.52 -3.72
N LEU A 186 5.25 -7.96 -3.51
CA LEU A 186 6.33 -8.69 -2.85
C LEU A 186 6.06 -8.90 -1.37
N THR A 187 5.54 -7.89 -0.66
CA THR A 187 5.11 -8.04 0.73
C THR A 187 3.92 -9.01 0.85
N GLY A 188 2.97 -8.95 -0.08
CA GLY A 188 1.84 -9.88 -0.13
C GLY A 188 2.26 -11.33 -0.36
N LEU A 189 3.21 -11.58 -1.28
CA LEU A 189 3.78 -12.90 -1.49
C LEU A 189 4.55 -13.39 -0.26
N CYS A 190 5.32 -12.52 0.40
CA CYS A 190 5.95 -12.86 1.67
C CYS A 190 4.91 -13.29 2.72
N GLU A 191 3.79 -12.57 2.86
CA GLU A 191 2.74 -12.94 3.81
C GLU A 191 2.04 -14.26 3.47
N ILE A 192 1.81 -14.53 2.18
CA ILE A 192 1.13 -15.76 1.73
C ILE A 192 2.01 -17.01 1.92
N TRP A 193 3.31 -16.89 1.60
CA TRP A 193 4.21 -18.03 1.52
C TRP A 193 5.04 -18.25 2.78
N ILE A 194 5.43 -17.17 3.46
CA ILE A 194 6.36 -17.18 4.59
C ILE A 194 5.57 -16.91 5.88
N ARG A 195 4.73 -17.86 6.29
CA ARG A 195 3.98 -17.80 7.55
C ARG A 195 4.37 -18.96 8.46
N GLY A 196 4.83 -18.65 9.67
CA GLY A 196 5.12 -19.64 10.71
C GLY A 196 3.85 -20.26 11.29
N ASP A 197 3.96 -21.51 11.73
CA ASP A 197 2.86 -22.28 12.31
C ASP A 197 2.77 -22.17 13.84
N GLU A 198 3.66 -21.40 14.48
CA GLU A 198 3.74 -21.27 15.94
C GLU A 198 2.59 -20.42 16.51
N ASP A 199 2.01 -20.82 17.64
CA ASP A 199 0.99 -20.04 18.36
C ASP A 199 1.57 -18.74 18.95
N VAL A 200 0.72 -17.70 19.07
CA VAL A 200 1.11 -16.35 19.52
C VAL A 200 0.38 -16.01 20.81
N ASP A 201 1.08 -16.10 21.94
CA ASP A 201 0.54 -15.73 23.26
C ASP A 201 1.08 -14.38 23.73
N TYR A 202 2.36 -14.08 23.49
CA TYR A 202 3.02 -12.83 23.87
C TYR A 202 3.61 -12.08 22.66
N GLY A 203 4.01 -10.81 22.88
CA GLY A 203 4.66 -9.97 21.85
C GLY A 203 5.94 -10.57 21.28
N TYR A 204 6.72 -11.29 22.10
CA TYR A 204 7.92 -12.00 21.63
C TYR A 204 7.57 -13.18 20.69
N ASP A 205 6.46 -13.87 20.93
CA ASP A 205 6.01 -14.98 20.09
C ASP A 205 5.58 -14.48 18.71
N LEU A 206 5.11 -13.23 18.61
CA LEU A 206 4.85 -12.58 17.33
C LEU A 206 6.13 -12.46 16.50
N LEU A 207 7.21 -11.95 17.10
CA LEU A 207 8.52 -11.84 16.44
C LEU A 207 9.04 -13.21 16.02
N LYS A 208 8.84 -14.23 16.86
CA LYS A 208 9.26 -15.60 16.57
C LYS A 208 8.48 -16.20 15.40
N ARG A 209 7.16 -16.05 15.37
CA ARG A 209 6.28 -16.54 14.29
C ARG A 209 6.58 -15.88 12.93
N TYR A 210 6.89 -14.59 12.94
CA TYR A 210 7.15 -13.80 11.72
C TYR A 210 8.64 -13.53 11.46
N ARG A 211 9.55 -14.23 12.17
CA ARG A 211 11.01 -14.01 12.07
C ARG A 211 11.55 -14.10 10.65
N TYR A 212 11.00 -14.98 9.82
CA TYR A 212 11.47 -15.15 8.45
C TYR A 212 11.08 -13.96 7.57
N GLN A 213 9.94 -13.31 7.84
CA GLN A 213 9.56 -12.09 7.13
C GLN A 213 10.44 -10.91 7.56
N LEU A 214 10.74 -10.80 8.85
CA LEU A 214 11.70 -9.83 9.39
C LEU A 214 13.10 -10.05 8.80
N PHE A 215 13.52 -11.31 8.72
CA PHE A 215 14.79 -11.70 8.10
C PHE A 215 14.85 -11.31 6.62
N VAL A 216 13.78 -11.55 5.85
CA VAL A 216 13.68 -11.08 4.45
C VAL A 216 13.81 -9.56 4.39
N GLY A 217 13.10 -8.82 5.25
CA GLY A 217 13.23 -7.36 5.33
C GLY A 217 14.66 -6.90 5.63
N ALA A 218 15.34 -7.55 6.58
CA ALA A 218 16.72 -7.25 6.93
C ALA A 218 17.69 -7.56 5.78
N VAL A 219 17.55 -8.72 5.12
CA VAL A 219 18.37 -9.09 3.96
C VAL A 219 18.19 -8.09 2.81
N VAL A 220 16.95 -7.68 2.53
CA VAL A 220 16.64 -6.68 1.50
C VAL A 220 17.28 -5.33 1.86
N ALA A 221 17.14 -4.88 3.10
CA ALA A 221 17.76 -3.62 3.57
C ALA A 221 19.29 -3.66 3.55
N ILE A 222 19.92 -4.76 4.01
CA ILE A 222 21.38 -4.92 4.03
C ILE A 222 21.92 -4.98 2.59
N THR A 223 21.27 -5.73 1.71
CA THR A 223 21.65 -5.81 0.29
C THR A 223 21.54 -4.43 -0.35
N TYR A 224 20.47 -3.70 -0.06
CA TYR A 224 20.27 -2.34 -0.52
C TYR A 224 21.39 -1.40 -0.04
N MET A 225 21.70 -1.41 1.26
CA MET A 225 22.77 -0.59 1.84
C MET A 225 24.15 -0.97 1.28
N SER A 226 24.39 -2.25 1.05
CA SER A 226 25.64 -2.73 0.45
C SER A 226 25.77 -2.26 -1.01
N LEU A 227 24.68 -2.26 -1.78
CA LEU A 227 24.67 -1.69 -3.12
C LEU A 227 24.83 -0.16 -3.06
N LEU A 228 24.12 0.51 -2.15
CA LEU A 228 24.13 1.96 -2.00
C LEU A 228 25.46 2.49 -1.45
N TYR A 229 26.22 1.76 -0.63
CA TYR A 229 27.50 2.27 -0.08
C TYR A 229 28.72 1.53 -0.61
N GLY A 230 28.58 0.30 -1.10
CA GLY A 230 29.67 -0.52 -1.64
C GLY A 230 29.93 -0.43 -3.15
N THR A 231 28.97 0.00 -3.98
CA THR A 231 29.22 0.13 -5.43
C THR A 231 30.13 1.31 -5.75
N TYR A 232 31.26 1.06 -6.42
CA TYR A 232 32.09 2.12 -6.99
C TYR A 232 31.41 2.70 -8.23
N VAL A 233 31.47 4.02 -8.39
CA VAL A 233 30.94 4.69 -9.57
C VAL A 233 32.10 5.31 -10.33
N PRO A 234 32.34 4.89 -11.59
CA PRO A 234 33.36 5.50 -12.42
C PRO A 234 32.95 6.91 -12.88
N ASP A 235 33.95 7.71 -13.23
CA ASP A 235 33.76 8.99 -13.90
C ASP A 235 32.83 8.83 -15.10
N TRP A 236 31.97 9.81 -15.33
CA TRP A 236 30.99 9.77 -16.40
C TRP A 236 30.77 11.14 -17.01
N GLU A 237 30.32 11.13 -18.26
CA GLU A 237 30.06 12.32 -19.06
C GLU A 237 28.61 12.31 -19.52
N TYR A 238 28.00 13.49 -19.62
CA TYR A 238 26.70 13.66 -20.23
C TYR A 238 26.59 14.93 -21.05
N GLN A 239 25.62 14.92 -21.97
CA GLN A 239 25.34 16.00 -22.90
C GLN A 239 23.99 16.60 -22.57
N THR A 240 23.92 17.93 -22.47
CA THR A 240 22.66 18.67 -22.42
C THR A 240 22.53 19.57 -23.64
N SER A 241 21.36 19.50 -24.29
CA SER A 241 21.00 20.33 -25.43
C SER A 241 19.81 21.19 -25.00
N ALA A 242 20.05 22.44 -24.56
CA ALA A 242 18.93 23.36 -24.38
C ALA A 242 18.47 23.87 -25.76
N PRO A 243 17.15 24.01 -26.01
CA PRO A 243 16.64 24.43 -27.32
C PRO A 243 17.25 25.78 -27.74
N GLY A 244 18.02 25.78 -28.82
CA GLY A 244 18.68 26.99 -29.35
C GLY A 244 20.09 27.29 -28.80
N SER A 245 20.71 26.37 -28.05
CA SER A 245 22.09 26.51 -27.54
C SER A 245 23.03 25.42 -28.07
N THR A 246 24.35 25.69 -28.07
CA THR A 246 25.40 24.70 -28.39
C THR A 246 25.41 23.57 -27.37
N GLU A 247 25.59 22.33 -27.84
CA GLU A 247 25.73 21.15 -26.99
C GLU A 247 26.84 21.36 -25.94
N LYS A 248 26.47 21.22 -24.67
CA LYS A 248 27.42 21.30 -23.55
C LYS A 248 27.79 19.89 -23.10
N HIS A 249 29.09 19.62 -23.06
CA HIS A 249 29.66 18.38 -22.53
C HIS A 249 30.09 18.59 -21.08
N PHE A 250 29.53 17.82 -20.16
CA PHE A 250 29.87 17.90 -18.74
C PHE A 250 30.57 16.64 -18.27
N PHE A 251 31.75 16.82 -17.68
CA PHE A 251 32.50 15.76 -17.01
C PHE A 251 32.21 15.77 -15.51
N VAL A 252 31.87 14.61 -14.95
CA VAL A 252 31.63 14.44 -13.51
C VAL A 252 32.67 13.46 -12.97
N GLY A 253 33.62 13.98 -12.19
CA GLY A 253 34.71 13.21 -11.59
C GLY A 253 34.34 12.51 -10.28
N SER A 254 35.07 11.45 -9.95
CA SER A 254 34.85 10.51 -8.83
C SER A 254 35.07 11.14 -7.45
N THR A 255 35.92 12.16 -7.34
CA THR A 255 36.31 12.80 -6.07
C THR A 255 35.34 13.87 -5.57
N SER A 256 34.57 14.50 -6.46
CA SER A 256 33.48 15.42 -6.09
C SER A 256 32.16 14.71 -5.76
N SER A 257 32.16 13.37 -5.83
CA SER A 257 30.96 12.54 -6.05
C SER A 257 30.73 11.49 -4.97
N PHE A 258 31.30 11.64 -3.77
CA PHE A 258 31.23 10.63 -2.71
C PHE A 258 29.79 10.25 -2.29
N LEU A 259 28.78 11.07 -2.64
CA LEU A 259 27.36 10.79 -2.35
C LEU A 259 26.40 10.69 -3.57
N TYR A 260 26.81 11.05 -4.79
CA TYR A 260 25.82 11.43 -5.84
C TYR A 260 25.73 10.52 -7.07
N ALA A 261 26.71 9.65 -7.29
CA ALA A 261 26.83 8.96 -8.57
C ALA A 261 26.24 7.53 -8.59
N LYS A 262 25.59 7.04 -7.54
CA LYS A 262 25.19 5.62 -7.43
C LYS A 262 23.90 5.22 -8.14
N ARG A 263 23.67 5.73 -9.34
CA ARG A 263 22.56 5.27 -10.19
C ARG A 263 22.90 5.00 -11.65
N ARG A 264 24.17 4.83 -12.01
CA ARG A 264 24.53 4.34 -13.36
C ARG A 264 24.22 2.85 -13.57
N LEU A 265 24.23 2.01 -12.51
CA LEU A 265 24.12 0.56 -12.69
C LEU A 265 22.72 0.06 -13.12
N LEU A 266 21.68 0.91 -13.05
CA LEU A 266 20.35 0.59 -13.57
C LEU A 266 19.81 1.60 -14.58
N TYR A 267 20.71 2.41 -15.13
CA TYR A 267 20.41 3.40 -16.17
C TYR A 267 20.05 2.75 -17.52
N LEU A 268 20.35 1.45 -17.70
CA LEU A 268 20.01 0.67 -18.91
C LEU A 268 18.52 0.29 -19.03
N LEU A 269 17.70 0.54 -17.99
CA LEU A 269 16.27 0.16 -17.98
C LEU A 269 15.30 1.34 -17.83
N SER A 270 15.78 2.56 -17.56
CA SER A 270 14.93 3.74 -17.42
C SER A 270 15.19 4.68 -18.59
N VAL A 271 14.29 4.63 -19.57
CA VAL A 271 14.25 5.58 -20.69
C VAL A 271 14.15 7.00 -20.14
N ARG A 272 14.97 7.88 -20.74
CA ARG A 272 14.97 9.35 -20.69
C ARG A 272 13.73 9.92 -19.98
N SER A 273 13.90 10.40 -18.77
CA SER A 273 12.97 11.39 -18.27
C SER A 273 13.65 12.23 -17.21
N LEU A 274 13.94 13.47 -17.60
CA LEU A 274 14.67 14.47 -16.85
C LEU A 274 13.81 14.95 -15.66
N ILE A 275 14.29 14.78 -14.43
CA ILE A 275 14.12 15.83 -13.42
C ILE A 275 15.52 16.30 -13.10
N SER A 276 15.81 17.52 -13.53
CA SER A 276 17.04 18.23 -13.23
C SER A 276 17.11 18.50 -11.73
N VAL A 277 18.30 18.38 -11.18
CA VAL A 277 18.65 18.57 -9.77
C VAL A 277 18.61 20.07 -9.43
N LEU A 278 17.44 20.72 -9.57
CA LEU A 278 17.27 22.18 -9.53
C LEU A 278 16.74 22.74 -8.19
N LEU A 279 16.65 21.93 -7.13
CA LEU A 279 16.17 22.42 -5.83
C LEU A 279 17.30 22.74 -4.82
N TRP A 280 18.56 22.58 -5.22
CA TRP A 280 19.70 22.71 -4.31
C TRP A 280 20.19 24.13 -4.20
N GLN A 281 20.69 24.53 -3.04
CA GLN A 281 21.32 25.83 -2.87
C GLN A 281 22.57 26.01 -3.76
N GLN A 282 23.27 24.91 -4.10
CA GLN A 282 24.38 24.95 -5.07
C GLN A 282 23.94 24.88 -6.54
N CYS A 283 22.71 24.43 -6.81
CA CYS A 283 22.20 24.24 -8.18
C CYS A 283 21.07 25.20 -8.55
N SER A 284 20.63 26.03 -7.61
CA SER A 284 19.56 27.00 -7.81
C SER A 284 19.70 28.20 -6.89
N ILE A 285 19.67 29.39 -7.50
CA ILE A 285 19.72 30.67 -6.80
C ILE A 285 18.48 30.86 -5.90
N ASP A 286 17.33 30.29 -6.29
CA ASP A 286 16.05 30.44 -5.57
C ASP A 286 15.73 29.25 -4.64
N SER A 287 16.73 28.43 -4.29
CA SER A 287 16.56 27.28 -3.41
C SER A 287 15.78 27.64 -2.12
N PRO A 288 14.73 26.87 -1.74
CA PRO A 288 14.34 25.54 -2.22
C PRO A 288 13.37 25.53 -3.41
N GLN A 289 13.13 26.67 -4.05
CA GLN A 289 12.31 26.76 -5.26
C GLN A 289 13.19 26.54 -6.51
N ASN A 290 12.56 26.11 -7.61
CA ASN A 290 13.26 25.99 -8.88
C ASN A 290 13.59 27.40 -9.40
N GLY A 291 14.87 27.75 -9.37
CA GLY A 291 15.45 28.96 -9.95
C GLY A 291 16.65 28.67 -10.86
N PRO A 292 17.21 29.71 -11.50
CA PRO A 292 18.37 29.57 -12.39
C PRO A 292 19.61 29.04 -11.65
N LEU A 293 20.48 28.33 -12.38
CA LEU A 293 21.74 27.83 -11.85
C LEU A 293 22.66 28.98 -11.43
N PRO A 294 23.28 28.90 -10.23
CA PRO A 294 24.36 29.80 -9.86
C PRO A 294 25.52 29.75 -10.87
N PRO A 295 26.24 30.86 -11.10
CA PRO A 295 27.37 30.89 -12.04
C PRO A 295 28.52 29.93 -11.64
N ASP A 296 28.64 29.59 -10.36
CA ASP A 296 29.61 28.63 -9.81
C ASP A 296 29.01 27.23 -9.57
N ALA A 297 27.88 26.91 -10.19
CA ALA A 297 27.20 25.64 -9.98
C ALA A 297 28.07 24.45 -10.41
N PRO A 298 28.17 23.39 -9.59
CA PRO A 298 28.87 22.17 -9.97
C PRO A 298 28.32 21.54 -11.26
N SER A 299 29.20 20.92 -12.04
CA SER A 299 28.85 20.25 -13.31
C SER A 299 27.86 19.10 -13.17
N TRP A 300 27.53 18.63 -11.97
CA TRP A 300 26.51 17.59 -11.74
C TRP A 300 25.11 18.17 -11.48
N CYS A 301 24.95 19.49 -11.30
CA CYS A 301 23.65 20.11 -11.06
C CYS A 301 22.68 19.96 -12.24
N GLU A 302 23.20 19.82 -13.46
CA GLU A 302 22.40 19.54 -14.66
C GLU A 302 22.29 18.03 -14.96
N ALA A 303 22.82 17.15 -14.09
CA ALA A 303 22.80 15.72 -14.31
C ALA A 303 21.35 15.19 -14.32
N PRO A 304 21.00 14.29 -15.25
CA PRO A 304 19.69 13.65 -15.24
C PRO A 304 19.54 12.79 -13.98
N PHE A 305 18.54 13.10 -13.16
CA PHE A 305 18.26 12.39 -11.93
C PHE A 305 16.85 11.79 -11.93
N ASP A 306 16.75 10.50 -11.61
CA ASP A 306 15.48 9.80 -11.44
C ASP A 306 15.29 9.47 -9.94
N PRO A 307 14.52 10.26 -9.17
CA PRO A 307 14.18 9.93 -7.78
C PRO A 307 13.27 8.70 -7.68
N GLU A 308 12.63 8.31 -8.78
CA GLU A 308 11.52 7.38 -8.83
C GLU A 308 11.87 5.97 -9.36
N GLY A 309 13.08 5.75 -9.87
CA GLY A 309 13.48 4.44 -10.43
C GLY A 309 13.52 3.24 -9.46
N LEU A 310 13.85 2.06 -10.03
CA LEU A 310 13.68 0.72 -9.41
C LEU A 310 14.43 0.51 -8.08
N LEU A 311 15.62 1.12 -7.92
CA LEU A 311 16.46 0.89 -6.74
C LEU A 311 15.75 1.31 -5.45
N SER A 312 15.11 2.47 -5.43
CA SER A 312 14.35 2.95 -4.26
C SER A 312 12.98 2.26 -4.11
N SER A 313 12.51 1.52 -5.12
CA SER A 313 11.40 0.57 -4.94
C SER A 313 11.77 -0.58 -4.00
N VAL A 314 13.07 -0.88 -3.83
CA VAL A 314 13.54 -1.91 -2.89
C VAL A 314 13.24 -1.50 -1.44
N MET A 315 13.59 -0.28 -1.06
CA MET A 315 13.30 0.25 0.28
C MET A 315 11.80 0.48 0.50
N ALA A 316 11.02 0.72 -0.56
CA ALA A 316 9.56 0.73 -0.45
C ALA A 316 8.96 -0.62 0.00
N ILE A 317 9.58 -1.74 -0.39
CA ILE A 317 9.20 -3.08 0.10
C ILE A 317 9.46 -3.18 1.60
N VAL A 318 10.61 -2.67 2.08
CA VAL A 318 10.97 -2.67 3.51
C VAL A 318 9.95 -1.86 4.32
N THR A 319 9.57 -0.65 3.89
CA THR A 319 8.52 0.15 4.54
C THR A 319 7.19 -0.60 4.61
N CYS A 320 6.82 -1.28 3.52
CA CYS A 320 5.60 -2.10 3.45
C CYS A 320 5.67 -3.32 4.40
N LEU A 321 6.83 -3.99 4.49
CA LEU A 321 7.07 -5.09 5.44
C LEU A 321 7.00 -4.63 6.90
N ILE A 322 7.50 -3.43 7.23
CA ILE A 322 7.35 -2.85 8.57
C ILE A 322 5.86 -2.65 8.88
N GLY A 323 5.10 -2.06 7.96
CA GLY A 323 3.64 -1.91 8.10
C GLY A 323 2.91 -3.25 8.26
N LEU A 324 3.36 -4.30 7.57
CA LEU A 324 2.81 -5.65 7.69
C LEU A 324 2.86 -6.16 9.15
N GLN A 325 3.97 -5.93 9.86
CA GLN A 325 4.12 -6.31 11.26
C GLN A 325 3.10 -5.61 12.17
N TYR A 326 2.80 -4.34 11.91
CA TYR A 326 1.76 -3.61 12.65
C TYR A 326 0.38 -4.20 12.40
N GLY A 327 0.11 -4.68 11.19
CA GLY A 327 -1.11 -5.39 10.86
C GLY A 327 -1.23 -6.75 11.57
N HIS A 328 -0.13 -7.50 11.74
CA HIS A 328 -0.14 -8.76 12.50
C HIS A 328 -0.51 -8.56 13.96
N VAL A 329 -0.10 -7.45 14.58
CA VAL A 329 -0.50 -7.09 15.94
C VAL A 329 -2.02 -6.99 16.06
N ILE A 330 -2.73 -6.45 15.05
CA ILE A 330 -4.20 -6.37 15.01
C ILE A 330 -4.82 -7.76 14.91
N VAL A 331 -4.21 -8.64 14.13
CA VAL A 331 -4.72 -9.97 13.82
C VAL A 331 -4.71 -10.88 15.06
N HIS A 332 -3.64 -10.82 15.86
CA HIS A 332 -3.38 -11.73 16.98
C HIS A 332 -3.82 -11.17 18.32
N PHE A 333 -3.48 -9.92 18.66
CA PHE A 333 -3.83 -9.35 19.96
C PHE A 333 -5.25 -8.80 19.92
N GLN A 334 -6.09 -9.19 20.89
CA GLN A 334 -7.46 -8.65 21.01
C GLN A 334 -7.51 -7.41 21.89
N LYS A 335 -6.67 -7.33 22.92
CA LYS A 335 -6.69 -6.23 23.89
C LYS A 335 -6.00 -4.99 23.33
N HIS A 336 -6.63 -3.83 23.49
CA HIS A 336 -6.08 -2.55 23.04
C HIS A 336 -4.72 -2.22 23.66
N ARG A 337 -4.53 -2.52 24.96
CA ARG A 337 -3.25 -2.26 25.66
C ARG A 337 -2.08 -3.01 25.04
N GLU A 338 -2.26 -4.29 24.71
CA GLU A 338 -1.22 -5.12 24.10
C GLU A 338 -0.89 -4.63 22.68
N ARG A 339 -1.91 -4.22 21.90
CA ARG A 339 -1.70 -3.59 20.58
C ARG A 339 -0.84 -2.33 20.69
N MET A 340 -1.20 -1.44 21.61
CA MET A 340 -0.48 -0.17 21.81
C MET A 340 0.97 -0.39 22.23
N MET A 341 1.25 -1.32 23.14
CA MET A 341 2.64 -1.62 23.53
C MET A 341 3.46 -2.16 22.35
N ASN A 342 2.89 -3.09 21.58
CA ASN A 342 3.55 -3.66 20.40
C ASN A 342 3.68 -2.69 19.22
N TRP A 343 3.04 -1.51 19.25
CA TRP A 343 3.24 -0.46 18.26
C TRP A 343 4.14 0.66 18.74
N LEU A 344 3.92 1.17 19.96
CA LEU A 344 4.68 2.32 20.47
C LEU A 344 6.16 1.95 20.68
N ILE A 345 6.45 0.80 21.29
CA ILE A 345 7.84 0.37 21.56
C ILE A 345 8.68 0.32 20.26
N PRO A 346 8.27 -0.41 19.20
CA PRO A 346 9.03 -0.42 17.96
C PRO A 346 8.99 0.94 17.23
N SER A 347 7.91 1.72 17.30
CA SER A 347 7.85 3.05 16.66
C SER A 347 8.92 3.99 17.23
N PHE A 348 9.00 4.10 18.56
CA PHE A 348 10.02 4.91 19.23
C PHE A 348 11.42 4.37 18.99
N SER A 349 11.60 3.04 19.02
CA SER A 349 12.91 2.42 18.75
C SER A 349 13.41 2.73 17.34
N MET A 350 12.52 2.68 16.34
CA MET A 350 12.87 3.04 14.96
C MET A 350 13.20 4.52 14.80
N LEU A 351 12.47 5.43 15.46
CA LEU A 351 12.78 6.87 15.44
C LEU A 351 14.14 7.16 16.09
N VAL A 352 14.41 6.59 17.27
CA VAL A 352 15.70 6.75 17.95
C VAL A 352 16.84 6.25 17.07
N LEU A 353 16.66 5.06 16.46
CA LEU A 353 17.67 4.51 15.55
C LEU A 353 17.86 5.37 14.29
N ALA A 354 16.78 5.94 13.74
CA ALA A 354 16.83 6.82 12.59
C ALA A 354 17.63 8.10 12.88
N PHE A 355 17.35 8.77 14.00
CA PHE A 355 18.09 9.97 14.41
C PHE A 355 19.54 9.65 14.81
N ALA A 356 19.79 8.49 15.42
CA ALA A 356 21.15 8.05 15.71
C ALA A 356 21.95 7.83 14.40
N MET A 357 21.36 7.16 13.40
CA MET A 357 22.00 6.98 12.09
C MET A 357 22.27 8.30 11.38
N ASP A 358 21.31 9.23 11.43
CA ASP A 358 21.45 10.58 10.88
C ASP A 358 22.64 11.33 11.53
N PHE A 359 22.76 11.23 12.87
CA PHE A 359 23.87 11.81 13.62
C PHE A 359 25.23 11.18 13.27
N PHE A 360 25.29 9.88 12.98
CA PHE A 360 26.51 9.18 12.57
C PHE A 360 26.83 9.31 11.06
N GLY A 361 26.17 10.22 10.34
CA GLY A 361 26.47 10.55 8.93
C GLY A 361 25.68 9.77 7.89
N LEU A 362 24.73 8.91 8.30
CA LEU A 362 23.74 8.32 7.40
C LEU A 362 22.52 9.24 7.34
N HIS A 363 22.66 10.37 6.66
CA HIS A 363 21.62 11.40 6.63
C HIS A 363 20.27 10.90 6.10
N MET A 364 19.19 11.43 6.66
CA MET A 364 17.84 11.15 6.14
C MET A 364 17.70 11.74 4.74
N ASN A 365 17.57 10.87 3.75
CA ASN A 365 17.57 11.28 2.35
C ASN A 365 16.47 10.56 1.59
N LYS A 366 15.47 11.32 1.14
CA LYS A 366 14.33 10.78 0.38
C LYS A 366 14.74 10.30 -1.02
N PRO A 367 15.49 11.07 -1.84
CA PRO A 367 15.86 10.64 -3.17
C PRO A 367 16.61 9.30 -3.20
N LEU A 368 17.49 9.09 -2.21
CA LEU A 368 18.20 7.83 -1.99
C LEU A 368 17.37 6.82 -1.18
N TYR A 369 16.21 7.18 -0.64
CA TYR A 369 15.42 6.36 0.27
C TYR A 369 16.30 5.65 1.32
N THR A 370 17.14 6.41 2.04
CA THR A 370 18.12 5.86 2.97
C THR A 370 17.48 5.07 4.10
N LEU A 371 18.23 4.16 4.72
CA LEU A 371 17.74 3.38 5.86
C LEU A 371 17.29 4.27 7.02
N SER A 372 18.03 5.35 7.32
CA SER A 372 17.64 6.34 8.34
C SER A 372 16.29 7.00 8.00
N TYR A 373 16.08 7.39 6.74
CA TYR A 373 14.81 7.91 6.26
C TYR A 373 13.67 6.87 6.35
N THR A 374 13.91 5.63 5.95
CA THR A 374 12.91 4.53 6.07
C THR A 374 12.49 4.31 7.53
N LEU A 375 13.45 4.22 8.45
CA LEU A 375 13.17 3.99 9.87
C LEU A 375 12.47 5.20 10.50
N GLY A 376 12.89 6.41 10.14
CA GLY A 376 12.30 7.65 10.64
C GLY A 376 10.85 7.80 10.21
N THR A 377 10.58 7.62 8.92
CA THR A 377 9.23 7.72 8.37
C THR A 377 8.31 6.56 8.80
N ALA A 378 8.82 5.34 8.91
CA ALA A 378 8.05 4.20 9.41
C ALA A 378 7.73 4.32 10.90
N GLY A 379 8.67 4.82 11.72
CA GLY A 379 8.44 5.11 13.13
C GLY A 379 7.39 6.21 13.32
N ALA A 380 7.47 7.29 12.55
CA ALA A 380 6.45 8.35 12.55
C ALA A 380 5.07 7.82 12.11
N ALA A 381 5.01 6.98 11.07
CA ALA A 381 3.78 6.33 10.62
C ALA A 381 3.17 5.46 11.73
N GLY A 382 4.01 4.70 12.46
CA GLY A 382 3.59 3.87 13.57
C GLY A 382 3.00 4.66 14.74
N LEU A 383 3.61 5.80 15.10
CA LEU A 383 3.08 6.72 16.12
C LEU A 383 1.75 7.34 15.67
N LEU A 384 1.68 7.83 14.43
CA LEU A 384 0.45 8.41 13.88
C LEU A 384 -0.68 7.38 13.83
N PHE A 385 -0.40 6.16 13.37
CA PHE A 385 -1.36 5.06 13.35
C PHE A 385 -1.86 4.71 14.76
N SER A 386 -0.96 4.65 15.74
CA SER A 386 -1.32 4.39 17.14
C SER A 386 -2.21 5.49 17.72
N GLY A 387 -1.94 6.75 17.39
CA GLY A 387 -2.76 7.91 17.77
C GLY A 387 -4.16 7.86 17.16
N ILE A 388 -4.24 7.62 15.84
CA ILE A 388 -5.53 7.49 15.12
C ILE A 388 -6.34 6.31 15.65
N TYR A 389 -5.70 5.16 15.88
CA TYR A 389 -6.33 3.99 16.47
C TYR A 389 -6.94 4.31 17.85
N THR A 390 -6.19 5.01 18.70
CA THR A 390 -6.68 5.42 20.02
C THR A 390 -7.86 6.38 19.90
N LEU A 391 -7.78 7.38 19.01
CA LEU A 391 -8.84 8.37 18.81
C LEU A 391 -10.14 7.74 18.29
N VAL A 392 -10.04 6.86 17.30
CA VAL A 392 -11.19 6.36 16.54
C VAL A 392 -11.74 5.04 17.10
N ASP A 393 -10.86 4.07 17.39
CA ASP A 393 -11.27 2.73 17.78
C ASP A 393 -11.40 2.55 19.31
N ILE A 394 -10.65 3.32 20.12
CA ILE A 394 -10.75 3.28 21.60
C ILE A 394 -11.73 4.34 22.11
N TYR A 395 -11.50 5.62 21.79
CA TYR A 395 -12.34 6.71 22.28
C TYR A 395 -13.62 6.94 21.46
N GLY A 396 -13.73 6.33 20.27
CA GLY A 396 -14.97 6.36 19.49
C GLY A 396 -15.28 7.71 18.84
N TYR A 397 -14.29 8.60 18.64
CA TYR A 397 -14.48 9.89 17.96
C TYR A 397 -14.70 9.71 16.45
N ARG A 398 -15.88 9.21 16.06
CA ARG A 398 -16.20 8.91 14.65
C ARG A 398 -16.65 10.11 13.84
N ARG A 399 -17.41 11.04 14.44
CA ARG A 399 -17.98 12.22 13.75
C ARG A 399 -16.94 13.09 13.05
N PRO A 400 -15.83 13.52 13.70
CA PRO A 400 -14.83 14.34 13.01
C PRO A 400 -14.04 13.57 11.96
N THR A 401 -13.95 12.23 12.08
CA THR A 401 -13.16 11.41 11.16
C THR A 401 -13.93 10.86 9.98
N VAL A 402 -15.26 11.09 9.86
CA VAL A 402 -16.07 10.59 8.74
C VAL A 402 -15.52 11.04 7.39
N ALA A 403 -15.10 12.32 7.29
CA ALA A 403 -14.53 12.86 6.06
C ALA A 403 -13.22 12.12 5.69
N MET A 404 -12.34 11.91 6.68
CA MET A 404 -11.08 11.19 6.48
C MET A 404 -11.30 9.71 6.16
N GLU A 405 -12.25 9.06 6.81
CA GLU A 405 -12.65 7.69 6.51
C GLU A 405 -13.11 7.58 5.05
N TRP A 406 -14.01 8.47 4.61
CA TRP A 406 -14.51 8.51 3.24
C TRP A 406 -13.37 8.73 2.23
N MET A 407 -12.50 9.72 2.46
CA MET A 407 -11.33 9.97 1.62
C MET A 407 -10.43 8.74 1.53
N GLY A 408 -10.22 8.04 2.65
CA GLY A 408 -9.49 6.79 2.70
C GLY A 408 -10.13 5.73 1.83
N MET A 409 -11.43 5.47 2.00
CA MET A 409 -12.18 4.50 1.20
C MET A 409 -12.05 4.72 -0.30
N HIS A 410 -11.98 5.99 -0.72
CA HIS A 410 -11.91 6.42 -2.12
C HIS A 410 -10.50 6.89 -2.56
N ALA A 411 -9.45 6.57 -1.81
CA ALA A 411 -8.10 7.10 -2.02
C ALA A 411 -7.58 6.95 -3.46
N LEU A 412 -7.81 5.79 -4.11
CA LEU A 412 -7.36 5.56 -5.49
C LEU A 412 -8.06 6.48 -6.49
N MET A 413 -9.35 6.72 -6.31
CA MET A 413 -10.13 7.61 -7.18
C MET A 413 -9.66 9.06 -7.01
N ILE A 414 -9.43 9.49 -5.77
CA ILE A 414 -8.92 10.83 -5.47
C ILE A 414 -7.52 11.01 -6.07
N TYR A 415 -6.63 10.02 -5.93
CA TYR A 415 -5.32 10.03 -6.56
C TYR A 415 -5.41 10.18 -8.09
N VAL A 416 -6.31 9.43 -8.75
CA VAL A 416 -6.54 9.56 -10.21
C VAL A 416 -6.96 10.98 -10.58
N LEU A 417 -7.87 11.59 -9.82
CA LEU A 417 -8.33 12.96 -10.08
C LEU A 417 -7.22 14.00 -9.93
N ILE A 418 -6.31 13.80 -8.98
CA ILE A 418 -5.15 14.67 -8.76
C ILE A 418 -4.10 14.47 -9.86
N ALA A 419 -3.73 13.22 -10.15
CA ALA A 419 -2.73 12.88 -11.17
C ALA A 419 -3.16 13.33 -12.58
N CYS A 420 -4.47 13.38 -12.85
CA CYS A 420 -5.00 13.93 -14.10
C CYS A 420 -5.17 15.45 -14.08
N ASN A 421 -4.71 16.18 -13.06
CA ASN A 421 -4.96 17.62 -12.85
C ASN A 421 -6.45 18.03 -12.77
N VAL A 422 -7.40 17.08 -12.70
CA VAL A 422 -8.83 17.38 -12.65
C VAL A 422 -9.19 18.09 -11.34
N LEU A 423 -8.69 17.59 -10.21
CA LEU A 423 -8.95 18.20 -8.90
C LEU A 423 -8.30 19.58 -8.76
N PRO A 424 -7.00 19.79 -9.10
CA PRO A 424 -6.40 21.14 -9.13
C PRO A 424 -7.16 22.11 -10.05
N ILE A 425 -7.52 21.69 -11.27
CA ILE A 425 -8.28 22.54 -12.20
C ILE A 425 -9.64 22.91 -11.60
N PHE A 426 -10.30 21.99 -10.91
CA PHE A 426 -11.56 22.29 -10.23
C PHE A 426 -11.37 23.30 -9.10
N ILE A 427 -10.35 23.14 -8.26
CA ILE A 427 -10.08 24.04 -7.11
C ILE A 427 -9.69 25.45 -7.58
N HIS A 428 -8.77 25.55 -8.54
CA HIS A 428 -8.32 26.85 -9.06
C HIS A 428 -9.26 27.47 -10.09
N GLY A 429 -10.10 26.65 -10.74
CA GLY A 429 -10.99 27.07 -11.82
C GLY A 429 -12.12 27.98 -11.36
N PHE A 430 -12.52 27.89 -10.08
CA PHE A 430 -13.46 28.85 -9.48
C PHE A 430 -12.69 30.06 -8.93
N TYR A 431 -12.73 31.16 -9.68
CA TYR A 431 -12.13 32.43 -9.29
C TYR A 431 -13.12 33.59 -9.41
N TRP A 432 -12.95 34.61 -8.58
CA TRP A 432 -13.80 35.80 -8.59
C TRP A 432 -13.11 36.97 -9.29
N LYS A 433 -13.66 37.35 -10.45
CA LYS A 433 -13.18 38.42 -11.37
C LYS A 433 -11.80 38.16 -11.98
N GLU A 434 -10.79 37.93 -11.15
CA GLU A 434 -9.41 37.69 -11.59
C GLU A 434 -8.96 36.28 -11.21
N PRO A 435 -8.20 35.58 -12.09
CA PRO A 435 -7.69 34.23 -11.81
C PRO A 435 -6.86 34.10 -10.52
N LYS A 436 -6.31 35.21 -10.02
CA LYS A 436 -5.57 35.29 -8.76
C LYS A 436 -6.46 35.24 -7.51
N ASN A 437 -7.76 35.48 -7.65
CA ASN A 437 -8.74 35.40 -6.57
C ASN A 437 -9.51 34.08 -6.65
N ASN A 438 -8.76 32.97 -6.59
CA ASN A 438 -9.32 31.63 -6.58
C ASN A 438 -9.79 31.22 -5.16
N LEU A 439 -10.44 30.06 -5.07
CA LEU A 439 -11.00 29.52 -3.83
C LEU A 439 -9.96 29.43 -2.69
N LEU A 440 -8.69 29.18 -3.01
CA LEU A 440 -7.60 29.07 -2.03
C LEU A 440 -7.31 30.40 -1.32
N LYS A 441 -7.29 31.51 -2.07
CA LYS A 441 -7.17 32.84 -1.49
C LYS A 441 -8.33 33.19 -0.57
N PHE A 442 -9.54 32.70 -0.88
CA PHE A 442 -10.72 32.87 -0.02
C PHE A 442 -10.61 32.05 1.28
N ILE A 443 -9.90 30.92 1.25
CA ILE A 443 -9.59 30.08 2.42
C ILE A 443 -8.36 30.60 3.18
N GLY A 444 -7.67 31.64 2.67
CA GLY A 444 -6.51 32.28 3.30
C GLY A 444 -5.17 31.62 2.98
N ILE A 445 -5.12 30.77 1.93
CA ILE A 445 -3.90 30.12 1.46
C ILE A 445 -3.45 30.83 0.16
N GLY A 446 -2.29 31.49 0.21
CA GLY A 446 -1.72 32.24 -0.92
C GLY A 446 -1.98 33.75 -0.83
N ALA A 447 -0.96 34.51 -0.46
CA ALA A 447 -0.90 35.97 -0.59
C ALA A 447 -0.32 36.36 -1.96
#